data_AF-A0A3A4PWB0-F1
#
_entry.id   AF-A0A3A4PWB0-F1
#
_cell.length_a   1.000
_cell.length_b   1.000
_cell.length_c   1.000
_cell.angle_alpha   90.00
_cell.angle_beta   90.00
_cell.angle_gamma   90.00
#
_symmetry.space_group_name_H-M   'P 1'
#
loop_
_entity.id
_entity.type
_entity.pdbx_description
1 polymer ?
#
loop_
_entity_poly.entity_id
_entity_poly.type
_entity_poly.pdbx_seq_one_letter_code
_entity_poly.pdbx_strand_id
1 'polypeptide(L)' 'MATVTVKNIPDRLYERLKSAAEANRRSINSEIIVCIENTVASHRIDVGEMLENARRLRRLTAGHPISDEDFNRAKAEGRP' A
#
# COMPACT_ATOMS: atom_id res chain seq x y z
N MET A 1 -14.30 9.48 18.41
CA MET A 1 -14.05 8.27 17.59
C MET A 1 -15.32 7.97 16.82
N ALA A 2 -15.24 7.86 15.50
CA ALA A 2 -16.37 7.39 14.71
C ALA A 2 -16.42 5.86 14.80
N THR A 3 -17.58 5.30 15.14
CA THR A 3 -17.81 3.86 15.15
C THR A 3 -18.80 3.54 14.05
N VAL A 4 -18.46 2.58 13.20
CA VAL A 4 -19.33 2.10 12.13
C VAL A 4 -19.62 0.63 12.39
N THR A 5 -20.90 0.27 12.43
CA THR A 5 -21.34 -1.13 12.53
C THR A 5 -21.85 -1.57 11.17
N VAL A 6 -21.21 -2.57 10.59
CA VAL A 6 -21.67 -3.20 9.34
C VAL A 6 -22.48 -4.44 9.72
N LYS A 7 -23.77 -4.45 9.37
CA LYS A 7 -24.67 -5.60 9.58
C LYS A 7 -24.87 -6.34 8.27
N ASN A 8 -25.21 -7.63 8.37
CA ASN A 8 -25.53 -8.50 7.22
C ASN A 8 -24.38 -8.62 6.20
N ILE A 9 -23.14 -8.76 6.67
CA ILE A 9 -22.01 -9.09 5.79
C ILE A 9 -22.24 -10.51 5.27
N PRO A 10 -22.27 -10.75 3.94
CA PRO A 10 -22.39 -12.09 3.40
C PRO A 10 -21.22 -12.98 3.87
N ASP A 11 -21.50 -14.22 4.25
CA ASP A 11 -20.48 -15.13 4.81
C ASP A 11 -19.25 -15.26 3.90
N ARG A 12 -19.48 -15.37 2.58
CA ARG A 12 -18.40 -15.40 1.57
C ARG A 12 -17.52 -14.15 1.59
N LEU A 13 -18.09 -12.98 1.87
CA LEU A 13 -17.33 -11.74 1.98
C LEU A 13 -16.54 -11.69 3.29
N TYR A 14 -17.15 -12.14 4.39
CA TYR A 14 -16.48 -12.23 5.68
C TYR A 14 -15.26 -13.16 5.64
N GLU A 15 -15.38 -14.34 5.02
CA GLU A 15 -14.27 -15.27 4.86
C GLU A 15 -13.12 -14.67 4.04
N ARG A 16 -13.43 -13.96 2.95
CA ARG A 16 -12.41 -13.26 2.15
C ARG A 16 -11.70 -12.17 2.95
N LEU A 17 -12.43 -11.40 3.76
CA LEU A 17 -11.87 -10.39 4.66
C LEU A 17 -10.96 -11.03 5.71
N LYS A 18 -11.37 -12.16 6.29
CA LYS A 18 -10.56 -12.89 7.26
C LYS A 18 -9.26 -13.41 6.66
N SER A 19 -9.31 -14.03 5.47
CA SER A 19 -8.10 -14.48 4.77
C SER A 19 -7.15 -13.33 4.43
N ALA A 20 -7.69 -12.19 3.99
CA ALA A 20 -6.88 -10.99 3.71
C ALA A 20 -6.23 -10.43 4.99
N ALA A 21 -6.99 -10.36 6.09
CA ALA A 21 -6.49 -9.91 7.38
C ALA A 21 -5.36 -10.81 7.90
N GLU A 22 -5.49 -12.14 7.79
CA GLU A 22 -4.44 -13.11 8.15
C GLU A 22 -3.19 -12.94 7.28
N ALA A 23 -3.34 -12.79 5.97
CA ALA A 23 -2.22 -12.56 5.05
C ALA A 23 -1.47 -11.25 5.37
N ASN A 24 -2.19 -10.20 5.74
CA ASN A 24 -1.64 -8.91 6.13
C ASN A 24 -1.17 -8.84 7.60
N ARG A 25 -1.34 -9.92 8.38
CA ARG A 25 -1.08 -10.00 9.83
C ARG A 25 -1.78 -8.89 10.62
N ARG A 26 -3.04 -8.60 10.27
CA ARG A 26 -3.87 -7.55 10.87
C ARG A 26 -5.16 -8.13 11.44
N SER A 27 -5.79 -7.38 12.34
CA SER A 27 -7.16 -7.70 12.78
C SER A 27 -8.16 -7.44 11.66
N ILE A 28 -9.31 -8.12 11.68
CA ILE A 28 -10.40 -7.89 10.72
C ILE A 28 -10.85 -6.42 10.74
N ASN A 29 -10.91 -5.79 11.91
CA ASN A 29 -11.27 -4.38 12.03
C ASN A 29 -10.26 -3.48 11.31
N SER A 30 -8.96 -3.73 11.51
CA SER A 30 -7.90 -3.00 10.81
C SER A 30 -7.94 -3.23 9.29
N GLU A 31 -8.26 -4.45 8.85
CA GLU A 31 -8.41 -4.76 7.43
C GLU A 31 -9.60 -4.02 6.80
N ILE A 32 -10.74 -3.97 7.49
CA ILE A 32 -11.91 -3.21 7.04
C ILE A 32 -11.56 -1.73 6.90
N ILE A 33 -10.85 -1.14 7.88
CA ILE A 33 -10.40 0.25 7.81
C ILE A 33 -9.51 0.45 6.57
N VAL A 34 -8.53 -0.42 6.34
CA VAL A 34 -7.63 -0.33 5.17
C VAL A 34 -8.39 -0.49 3.86
N CYS A 35 -9.39 -1.37 3.78
CA CYS A 35 -10.24 -1.49 2.59
C CYS A 35 -11.03 -0.21 2.32
N ILE A 36 -11.58 0.43 3.36
CA ILE A 36 -12.29 1.70 3.25
C ILE A 36 -11.32 2.81 2.85
N GLU A 37 -10.17 2.92 3.53
CA GLU A 37 -9.12 3.88 3.20
C GLU A 37 -8.67 3.74 1.75
N ASN A 38 -8.36 2.52 1.28
CA ASN A 38 -7.95 2.29 -0.10
C ASN A 38 -9.05 2.68 -1.10
N THR A 39 -10.33 2.40 -0.81
CA THR A 39 -11.44 2.72 -1.72
C THR A 39 -11.73 4.23 -1.76
N VAL A 40 -11.68 4.89 -0.60
CA VAL A 40 -11.93 6.32 -0.44
C VAL A 40 -10.73 7.16 -0.93
N ALA A 41 -9.51 6.74 -0.61
CA ALA A 41 -8.26 7.36 -1.08
C ALA A 41 -8.02 7.12 -2.57
N SER A 42 -8.47 5.99 -3.14
CA SER A 42 -8.43 5.77 -4.60
C SER A 42 -9.20 6.85 -5.38
N HIS A 43 -10.08 7.62 -4.76
CA HIS A 43 -10.79 8.74 -5.39
C HIS A 43 -10.12 10.10 -5.19
N ARG A 44 -9.13 10.20 -4.31
CA ARG A 44 -8.36 11.43 -4.08
C ARG A 44 -6.89 11.05 -3.85
N ILE A 45 -6.19 10.78 -4.95
CA ILE A 45 -4.73 10.99 -4.91
C ILE A 45 -4.56 12.48 -4.66
N ASP A 46 -4.24 12.84 -3.42
CA ASP A 46 -3.79 14.19 -3.11
C ASP A 46 -2.42 14.34 -3.79
N VAL A 47 -2.43 15.04 -4.91
CA VAL A 47 -1.23 15.30 -5.71
C VAL A 47 -0.14 15.96 -4.85
N GLY A 48 -0.53 16.75 -3.84
CA GLY A 48 0.38 17.34 -2.87
C GLY A 48 1.07 16.28 -2.01
N GLU A 49 0.30 15.35 -1.43
CA GLU A 49 0.85 14.26 -0.62
C GLU A 49 1.76 13.33 -1.44
N MET A 50 1.35 13.02 -2.68
CA MET A 50 2.15 12.21 -3.59
C MET A 50 3.48 12.90 -3.97
N LEU A 51 3.44 14.21 -4.25
CA LEU A 51 4.65 14.99 -4.52
C LEU A 51 5.56 15.08 -3.30
N GLU A 52 5.01 15.25 -2.10
CA GLU A 52 5.80 15.26 -0.85
C GLU A 52 6.45 13.91 -0.58
N ASN A 53 5.74 12.81 -0.80
CA ASN A 53 6.29 11.47 -0.62
C ASN A 53 7.40 11.20 -1.66
N ALA A 54 7.20 11.62 -2.92
CA ALA A 54 8.24 11.54 -3.96
C ALA A 54 9.47 12.39 -3.64
N ARG A 55 9.29 13.62 -3.10
CA ARG A 55 10.40 14.47 -2.63
C ARG A 55 11.14 13.82 -1.47
N ARG A 56 10.43 13.22 -0.50
CA ARG A 56 11.03 12.50 0.63
C ARG A 56 11.88 11.33 0.15
N LEU A 57 11.35 10.50 -0.74
CA LEU A 57 12.08 9.37 -1.32
C LEU A 57 13.34 9.83 -2.05
N ARG A 58 13.24 10.86 -2.90
CA ARG A 58 14.40 11.44 -3.60
C ARG A 58 15.47 11.96 -2.64
N ARG A 59 15.10 12.58 -1.51
CA ARG A 59 16.07 13.01 -0.48
C ARG A 59 16.82 11.83 0.13
N LEU A 60 16.14 10.71 0.38
CA LEU A 60 16.77 9.51 0.95
C LEU A 60 17.79 8.89 -0.01
N THR A 61 17.57 8.99 -1.32
CA THR A 61 18.47 8.46 -2.36
C THR A 61 19.41 9.51 -2.97
N ALA A 62 19.33 10.78 -2.54
CA ALA A 62 20.11 11.87 -3.12
C ALA A 62 21.63 11.67 -3.00
N GLY A 63 22.09 10.95 -1.97
CA GLY A 63 23.52 10.64 -1.77
C GLY A 63 24.04 9.48 -2.63
N HIS A 64 23.16 8.71 -3.27
CA HIS A 64 23.52 7.53 -4.04
C HIS A 64 22.68 7.47 -5.33
N PRO A 65 22.89 8.40 -6.27
CA PRO A 65 22.23 8.33 -7.57
C PRO A 65 22.70 7.06 -8.30
N ILE A 66 21.77 6.18 -8.63
CA ILE A 66 22.05 5.01 -9.46
C ILE A 66 21.91 5.44 -10.91
N SER A 67 22.97 5.26 -11.71
CA SER A 67 22.90 5.51 -13.14
C SER A 67 22.10 4.41 -13.85
N ASP A 68 21.55 4.72 -15.02
CA ASP A 68 20.85 3.70 -15.83
C ASP A 68 21.78 2.53 -16.19
N GLU A 69 23.09 2.78 -16.37
CA GLU A 69 24.10 1.74 -16.61
C GLU A 69 24.27 0.82 -15.39
N ASP A 70 24.41 1.39 -14.19
CA ASP A 70 24.55 0.61 -12.95
C ASP A 70 23.29 -0.20 -12.64
N PHE A 71 22.12 0.38 -12.91
CA PHE A 71 20.84 -0.31 -12.76
C PHE A 71 20.70 -1.48 -13.75
N ASN A 72 21.09 -1.29 -15.01
CA ASN A 72 21.05 -2.33 -16.02
C ASN A 72 22.07 -3.45 -15.73
N ARG A 73 23.26 -3.11 -15.22
CA ARG A 73 24.26 -4.09 -14.78
C ARG A 73 23.73 -4.93 -13.61
N ALA A 74 23.17 -4.28 -12.58
CA ALA A 74 22.57 -4.97 -11.43
C ALA A 74 21.39 -5.87 -11.83
N LYS A 75 20.57 -5.47 -12.82
CA LYS A 75 19.49 -6.31 -13.37
C LYS A 75 20.00 -7.54 -14.13
N ALA A 76 21.13 -7.43 -14.81
CA ALA A 76 21.74 -8.52 -15.57
C ALA A 76 22.46 -9.53 -14.65
N GLU A 77 23.10 -9.06 -13.58
CA GLU A 77 23.80 -9.91 -12.60
C GLU A 77 22.88 -10.94 -11.91
N GLY A 78 21.58 -10.64 -11.76
CA GLY A 78 20.60 -11.52 -11.10
C GLY A 78 19.70 -12.32 -12.05
N ARG A 79 19.87 -12.20 -13.38
CA ARG A 79 19.08 -12.92 -14.38
C ARG A 79 19.98 -13.91 -15.13
N PRO A 80 20.01 -15.20 -14.74
CA PRO A 80 20.53 -16.24 -15.62
C PRO A 80 19.70 -16.35 -16.91
#